data_AF-A0A523WS16-F1
#
_entry.id   AF-A0A523WS16-F1
#
_cell.length_a   1.000
_cell.length_b   1.000
_cell.length_c   1.000
_cell.angle_alpha   90.00
_cell.angle_beta   90.00
_cell.angle_gamma   90.00
#
_symmetry.space_group_name_H-M   'P 1'
#
loop_
_entity.id
_entity.type
_entity.pdbx_description
1 polymer ?
#
loop_
_entity_poly.entity_id
_entity_poly.type
_entity_poly.pdbx_seq_one_letter_code
_entity_poly.pdbx_strand_id
1 'polypeptide(L)'
;MTRTFPIYLLLLTCLFNEARGQVVFSEVLANEPGSWVYLEWVELFNRGETEVDLSGWSFVEGGDTTELPEEAMISGRGFLVLARHLLTSSEEMSFERYWGDSSGVWGDAPGESYPAFEVKMSLGNPEGEVLLWDGSSYETSFFWNSDAGGGVSWERIDLDGPDEPTNWWPCPDPRGTTPGWGESHHDYSPEMFVIEILPEVFVGGEESTTIRYQLPPNTELTLKLYDIEGRLRKTFEITAQKQIGELEWNGEDDNGQLLPGGVYILYATTSGGHSGDKTITIAIAKRF
;
A
#
# COMPACT_ATOMS: atom_id res chain seq x y z
N MET A 1 55.45 -45.37 -20.82
CA MET A 1 54.39 -45.27 -19.78
C MET A 1 54.41 -43.86 -19.23
N THR A 2 53.67 -42.96 -19.89
CA THR A 2 53.52 -41.55 -19.52
C THR A 2 52.33 -41.43 -18.56
N ARG A 3 52.61 -41.13 -17.29
CA ARG A 3 51.59 -40.87 -16.27
C ARG A 3 51.07 -39.45 -16.43
N THR A 4 49.82 -39.31 -16.87
CA THR A 4 49.05 -38.07 -16.80
C THR A 4 48.51 -37.88 -15.38
N PHE A 5 48.81 -36.75 -14.76
CA PHE A 5 48.16 -36.29 -13.53
C PHE A 5 46.90 -35.51 -13.91
N PRO A 6 45.72 -35.78 -13.31
CA PRO A 6 44.57 -34.89 -13.49
C PRO A 6 44.77 -33.65 -12.62
N ILE A 7 44.77 -32.48 -13.28
CA ILE A 7 44.62 -31.18 -12.62
C ILE A 7 43.16 -31.09 -12.17
N TYR A 8 42.91 -31.15 -10.87
CA TYR A 8 41.65 -30.72 -10.29
C TYR A 8 41.63 -29.18 -10.31
N LEU A 9 41.05 -28.61 -11.37
CA LEU A 9 40.66 -27.22 -11.40
C LEU A 9 39.41 -27.09 -10.51
N LEU A 10 39.62 -26.74 -9.24
CA LEU A 10 38.53 -26.35 -8.35
C LEU A 10 38.01 -24.99 -8.86
N LEU A 11 36.99 -25.01 -9.70
CA LEU A 11 36.19 -23.82 -9.99
C LEU A 11 35.44 -23.47 -8.69
N LEU A 12 36.05 -22.65 -7.85
CA LEU A 12 35.30 -21.76 -6.97
C LEU A 12 34.64 -20.74 -7.89
N THR A 13 33.47 -21.08 -8.43
CA THR A 13 32.49 -20.07 -8.76
C THR A 13 32.07 -19.47 -7.43
N CYS A 14 32.75 -18.41 -6.99
CA CYS A 14 32.13 -17.46 -6.10
C CYS A 14 30.84 -17.03 -6.83
N LEU A 15 29.71 -17.43 -6.27
CA LEU A 15 28.42 -16.87 -6.59
C LEU A 15 28.53 -15.38 -6.24
N PHE A 16 28.96 -14.57 -7.21
CA PHE A 16 28.42 -13.22 -7.30
C PHE A 16 26.95 -13.42 -7.69
N ASN A 17 26.13 -13.78 -6.71
CA ASN A 17 24.73 -13.43 -6.83
C ASN A 17 24.75 -11.92 -6.63
N GLU A 18 24.52 -11.18 -7.71
CA GLU A 18 24.36 -9.74 -7.65
C GLU A 18 23.30 -9.46 -6.56
N ALA A 19 23.72 -8.87 -5.44
CA ALA A 19 22.85 -8.57 -4.30
C ALA A 19 21.94 -7.36 -4.60
N ARG A 20 21.58 -7.15 -5.87
CA ARG A 20 20.73 -6.05 -6.29
C ARG A 20 19.30 -6.36 -5.90
N GLY A 21 18.67 -5.43 -5.21
CA GLY A 21 17.32 -5.60 -4.67
C GLY A 21 17.30 -6.53 -3.46
N GLN A 22 18.40 -6.62 -2.71
CA GLN A 22 18.39 -7.25 -1.39
C GLN A 22 17.55 -6.43 -0.40
N VAL A 23 17.70 -5.10 -0.43
CA VAL A 23 16.89 -4.18 0.37
C VAL A 23 15.86 -3.54 -0.55
N VAL A 24 14.59 -3.65 -0.19
CA VAL A 24 13.47 -3.17 -1.01
C VAL A 24 12.51 -2.32 -0.21
N PHE A 25 11.78 -1.43 -0.88
CA PHE A 25 10.62 -0.80 -0.27
C PHE A 25 9.55 -1.87 -0.05
N SER A 26 8.97 -1.86 1.13
CA SER A 26 7.88 -2.76 1.55
C SER A 26 6.59 -2.01 1.83
N GLU A 27 6.68 -0.76 2.29
CA GLU A 27 5.49 0.06 2.51
C GLU A 27 5.83 1.56 2.30
N VAL A 28 4.89 2.33 1.77
CA VAL A 28 5.02 3.77 1.48
C VAL A 28 3.74 4.50 1.85
N LEU A 29 3.80 5.35 2.88
CA LEU A 29 2.70 6.23 3.26
C LEU A 29 2.93 7.65 2.71
N ALA A 30 2.32 7.95 1.57
CA ALA A 30 2.39 9.26 0.92
C ALA A 30 1.18 10.18 1.16
N ASN A 31 0.06 9.61 1.64
CA ASN A 31 -1.13 10.39 2.01
C ASN A 31 -1.39 10.21 3.50
N GLU A 32 -1.01 11.22 4.26
CA GLU A 32 -1.02 11.21 5.72
C GLU A 32 -2.45 11.12 6.28
N PRO A 33 -2.65 10.53 7.47
CA PRO A 33 -3.98 10.47 8.07
C PRO A 33 -4.49 11.88 8.42
N GLY A 34 -5.72 12.19 8.00
CA GLY A 34 -6.39 13.45 8.36
C GLY A 34 -5.76 14.69 7.70
N SER A 35 -5.49 15.73 8.49
CA SER A 35 -4.86 16.98 8.03
C SER A 35 -3.48 17.21 8.65
N TRP A 36 -2.87 16.14 9.17
CA TRP A 36 -1.54 16.20 9.77
C TRP A 36 -0.51 16.26 8.67
N VAL A 37 0.35 17.26 8.77
CA VAL A 37 1.60 17.30 8.02
C VAL A 37 2.66 16.58 8.86
N TYR A 38 3.66 15.97 8.22
CA TYR A 38 4.84 15.30 8.80
C TYR A 38 4.74 13.79 9.06
N LEU A 39 3.66 13.13 8.66
CA LEU A 39 3.47 11.69 8.92
C LEU A 39 3.84 10.81 7.74
N GLU A 40 4.41 11.36 6.67
CA GLU A 40 4.98 10.57 5.57
C GLU A 40 6.12 9.69 6.06
N TRP A 41 6.17 8.46 5.54
CA TRP A 41 7.27 7.54 5.78
C TRP A 41 7.34 6.46 4.69
N VAL A 42 8.50 5.82 4.60
CA VAL A 42 8.74 4.63 3.79
C VAL A 42 9.38 3.56 4.64
N GLU A 43 9.09 2.30 4.34
CA GLU A 43 9.69 1.16 5.01
C GLU A 43 10.52 0.32 4.04
N LEU A 44 11.71 -0.02 4.51
CA LEU A 44 12.64 -0.91 3.86
C LEU A 44 12.54 -2.30 4.48
N PHE A 45 12.65 -3.32 3.65
CA PHE A 45 12.75 -4.71 4.03
C PHE A 45 14.03 -5.32 3.46
N ASN A 46 14.77 -6.06 4.28
CA ASN A 46 15.92 -6.83 3.85
C ASN A 46 15.51 -8.27 3.53
N ARG A 47 15.45 -8.61 2.23
CA ARG A 47 15.16 -9.97 1.76
C ARG A 47 16.22 -10.98 2.15
N GLY A 48 17.44 -10.53 2.39
CA GLY A 48 18.57 -11.39 2.77
C GLY A 48 18.47 -11.89 4.20
N GLU A 49 19.23 -12.94 4.49
CA GLU A 49 19.31 -13.57 5.82
C GLU A 49 20.31 -12.90 6.76
N THR A 50 21.10 -11.94 6.26
CA THR A 50 22.15 -11.25 7.01
C THR A 50 21.89 -9.77 7.05
N GLU A 51 22.35 -9.13 8.12
CA GLU A 51 22.31 -7.68 8.29
C GLU A 51 22.99 -6.94 7.12
N VAL A 52 22.41 -5.80 6.74
CA VAL A 52 22.95 -4.88 5.74
C VAL A 52 23.21 -3.53 6.40
N ASP A 53 24.39 -2.98 6.13
CA ASP A 53 24.80 -1.62 6.48
C ASP A 53 24.38 -0.68 5.34
N LEU A 54 23.53 0.31 5.65
CA LEU A 54 23.03 1.30 4.71
C LEU A 54 23.85 2.60 4.73
N SER A 55 25.00 2.63 5.40
CA SER A 55 25.89 3.78 5.42
C SER A 55 26.28 4.21 4.01
N GLY A 56 26.10 5.50 3.71
CA GLY A 56 26.39 6.06 2.39
C GLY A 56 25.33 5.77 1.32
N TRP A 57 24.26 5.03 1.66
CA TRP A 57 23.09 4.92 0.81
C TRP A 57 22.29 6.22 0.85
N SER A 58 21.43 6.43 -0.14
CA SER A 58 20.57 7.61 -0.22
C SER A 58 19.13 7.24 -0.56
N PHE A 59 18.20 7.93 0.09
CA PHE A 59 16.81 8.00 -0.29
C PHE A 59 16.59 9.12 -1.31
N VAL A 60 15.87 8.84 -2.38
CA VAL A 60 15.59 9.77 -3.47
C VAL A 60 14.09 9.88 -3.67
N GLU A 61 13.57 11.10 -3.69
CA GLU A 61 12.16 11.42 -3.96
C GLU A 61 12.10 12.74 -4.72
N GLY A 62 11.21 12.89 -5.70
CA GLY A 62 10.95 14.20 -6.33
C GLY A 62 12.16 14.90 -6.97
N GLY A 63 13.29 14.20 -7.17
CA GLY A 63 14.57 14.75 -7.59
C GLY A 63 15.46 15.27 -6.46
N ASP A 64 14.99 15.28 -5.22
CA ASP A 64 15.79 15.47 -4.00
C ASP A 64 16.48 14.15 -3.61
N THR A 65 17.64 14.27 -2.97
CA THR A 65 18.44 13.13 -2.49
C THR A 65 18.88 13.41 -1.07
N THR A 66 18.60 12.48 -0.17
CA THR A 66 18.97 12.55 1.25
C THR A 66 19.78 11.31 1.60
N GLU A 67 21.01 11.51 2.07
CA GLU A 67 21.85 10.41 2.58
C GLU A 67 21.21 9.82 3.84
N LEU A 68 21.26 8.49 3.96
CA LEU A 68 20.80 7.79 5.14
C LEU A 68 21.81 7.95 6.30
N PRO A 69 21.36 7.90 7.56
CA PRO A 69 22.26 7.98 8.72
C PRO A 69 23.35 6.91 8.70
N GLU A 70 24.54 7.23 9.23
CA GLU A 70 25.70 6.30 9.29
C GLU A 70 25.43 5.08 10.19
N GLU A 71 24.44 5.16 11.07
CA GLU A 71 24.02 4.08 11.96
C GLU A 71 22.86 3.23 11.38
N ALA A 72 22.44 3.49 10.15
CA ALA A 72 21.32 2.79 9.52
C ALA A 72 21.70 1.33 9.18
N MET A 73 21.30 0.42 10.06
CA MET A 73 21.51 -1.03 9.92
C MET A 73 20.16 -1.74 9.81
N ILE A 74 20.02 -2.67 8.87
CA ILE A 74 18.80 -3.48 8.71
C ILE A 74 19.15 -4.96 8.86
N SER A 75 18.61 -5.60 9.91
CA SER A 75 18.81 -7.03 10.15
C SER A 75 18.31 -7.90 8.99
N GLY A 76 18.87 -9.10 8.85
CA GLY A 76 18.37 -10.08 7.88
C GLY A 76 16.89 -10.38 8.13
N ARG A 77 16.06 -10.37 7.08
CA ARG A 77 14.59 -10.48 7.17
C ARG A 77 13.94 -9.42 8.06
N GLY A 78 14.65 -8.33 8.35
CA GLY A 78 14.20 -7.23 9.20
C GLY A 78 13.65 -6.07 8.39
N PHE A 79 13.00 -5.14 9.10
CA PHE A 79 12.46 -3.90 8.58
C PHE A 79 13.24 -2.70 9.10
N LEU A 80 13.19 -1.58 8.39
CA LEU A 80 13.68 -0.28 8.81
C LEU A 80 12.76 0.80 8.25
N VAL A 81 12.36 1.77 9.08
CA VAL A 81 11.53 2.90 8.65
C VAL A 81 12.36 4.16 8.45
N LEU A 82 12.10 4.87 7.36
CA LEU A 82 12.51 6.26 7.18
C LEU A 82 11.26 7.12 7.32
N ALA A 83 11.23 7.98 8.34
CA ALA A 83 10.09 8.84 8.63
C ALA A 83 10.44 10.31 8.36
N ARG A 84 9.47 11.08 7.88
CA ARG A 84 9.65 12.53 7.68
C ARG A 84 9.92 13.26 9.00
N HIS A 85 9.26 12.83 10.06
CA HIS A 85 9.41 13.39 11.39
C HIS A 85 9.26 12.26 12.43
N LEU A 86 10.38 11.79 12.97
CA LEU A 86 10.40 10.57 13.78
C LEU A 86 9.92 10.83 15.21
N LEU A 87 10.59 11.75 15.90
CA LEU A 87 10.42 11.97 17.34
C LEU A 87 9.67 13.27 17.61
N THR A 88 8.85 13.29 18.66
CA THR A 88 8.19 14.53 19.08
C THR A 88 9.16 15.46 19.80
N SER A 89 9.13 16.76 19.47
CA SER A 89 9.76 17.82 20.29
C SER A 89 8.78 18.92 20.71
N SER A 90 7.51 18.82 20.31
CA SER A 90 6.47 19.85 20.42
C SER A 90 5.05 19.22 20.42
N GLU A 91 3.97 20.01 20.42
CA GLU A 91 2.59 19.51 20.24
C GLU A 91 2.31 18.92 18.83
N GLU A 92 3.30 18.89 17.94
CA GLU A 92 3.20 18.36 16.59
C GLU A 92 3.12 16.83 16.57
N MET A 93 2.40 16.30 15.57
CA MET A 93 2.36 14.87 15.30
C MET A 93 3.70 14.39 14.75
N SER A 94 4.13 13.22 15.22
CA SER A 94 5.33 12.52 14.79
C SER A 94 5.03 11.05 14.54
N PHE A 95 5.94 10.35 13.87
CA PHE A 95 5.83 8.90 13.68
C PHE A 95 5.70 8.17 15.01
N GLU A 96 6.57 8.48 15.97
CA GLU A 96 6.57 7.91 17.31
C GLU A 96 5.27 8.20 18.08
N ARG A 97 4.64 9.35 17.86
CA ARG A 97 3.36 9.68 18.51
C ARG A 97 2.17 8.91 17.92
N TYR A 98 2.21 8.59 16.63
CA TYR A 98 1.10 7.93 15.93
C TYR A 98 1.21 6.40 15.94
N TRP A 99 2.41 5.87 15.67
CA TRP A 99 2.68 4.42 15.58
C TRP A 99 3.47 3.86 16.77
N GLY A 100 4.10 4.71 17.58
CA GLY A 100 4.81 4.33 18.82
C GLY A 100 3.97 4.52 20.07
N ASP A 101 4.63 4.73 21.22
CA ASP A 101 3.97 4.88 22.52
C ASP A 101 3.91 6.33 23.07
N SER A 102 4.41 7.31 22.30
CA SER A 102 4.50 8.72 22.70
C SER A 102 5.43 9.01 23.89
N SER A 103 6.43 8.17 24.17
CA SER A 103 7.52 8.39 25.12
C SER A 103 8.49 9.51 24.70
N GLY A 104 8.55 9.83 23.41
CA GLY A 104 9.55 10.72 22.80
C GLY A 104 10.87 10.01 22.46
N VAL A 105 10.92 8.70 22.54
CA VAL A 105 12.05 7.84 22.17
C VAL A 105 11.52 6.75 21.25
N TRP A 106 12.28 6.40 20.21
CA TRP A 106 11.95 5.24 19.39
C TRP A 106 12.82 4.05 19.78
N GLY A 107 12.20 2.88 19.95
CA GLY A 107 12.85 1.63 20.32
C GLY A 107 12.85 1.34 21.82
N ASP A 108 12.04 2.05 22.62
CA ASP A 108 11.91 1.81 24.06
C ASP A 108 10.64 1.03 24.45
N ALA A 109 9.74 0.81 23.50
CA ALA A 109 8.53 0.01 23.67
C ALA A 109 8.52 -1.31 22.84
N PRO A 110 7.78 -2.35 23.28
CA PRO A 110 7.68 -3.62 22.54
C PRO A 110 7.17 -3.53 21.09
N GLY A 111 6.43 -2.47 20.74
CA GLY A 111 5.93 -2.24 19.38
C GLY A 111 6.95 -1.59 18.44
N GLU A 112 8.03 -1.05 18.98
CA GLU A 112 9.05 -0.26 18.26
C GLU A 112 10.29 -1.13 18.00
N SER A 113 10.04 -2.35 17.52
CA SER A 113 11.03 -3.43 17.47
C SER A 113 11.94 -3.40 16.24
N TYR A 114 11.89 -2.32 15.46
CA TYR A 114 12.65 -2.10 14.24
C TYR A 114 13.32 -0.72 14.26
N PRO A 115 14.48 -0.54 13.60
CA PRO A 115 15.11 0.77 13.47
C PRO A 115 14.20 1.74 12.71
N ALA A 116 14.14 2.99 13.18
CA ALA A 116 13.51 4.07 12.45
C ALA A 116 14.41 5.31 12.49
N PHE A 117 14.46 6.03 11.38
CA PHE A 117 15.31 7.20 11.21
C PHE A 117 14.52 8.36 10.63
N GLU A 118 14.82 9.57 11.09
CA GLU A 118 14.28 10.78 10.47
C GLU A 118 15.05 11.12 9.19
N VAL A 119 14.32 11.27 8.08
CA VAL A 119 14.88 11.61 6.77
C VAL A 119 14.01 12.70 6.15
N LYS A 120 14.64 13.70 5.56
CA LYS A 120 13.91 14.73 4.79
C LYS A 120 13.20 14.06 3.61
N MET A 121 11.89 14.20 3.57
CA MET A 121 11.03 13.78 2.46
C MET A 121 9.82 14.71 2.32
N SER A 122 9.25 14.75 1.12
CA SER A 122 7.96 15.35 0.82
C SER A 122 7.29 14.54 -0.29
N LEU A 123 6.66 13.42 0.09
CA LEU A 123 6.14 12.46 -0.88
C LEU A 123 4.98 13.05 -1.69
N GLY A 124 4.97 12.75 -2.99
CA GLY A 124 3.89 13.21 -3.87
C GLY A 124 2.58 12.47 -3.62
N ASN A 125 1.46 13.17 -3.57
CA ASN A 125 0.13 12.57 -3.71
C ASN A 125 -0.71 13.41 -4.70
N PRO A 126 -1.54 12.79 -5.57
CA PRO A 126 -1.81 11.35 -5.67
C PRO A 126 -0.74 10.55 -6.44
N GLU A 127 0.33 11.17 -6.94
CA GLU A 127 1.37 10.50 -7.72
C GLU A 127 2.77 10.85 -7.21
N GLY A 128 3.70 9.91 -7.31
CA GLY A 128 5.07 10.08 -6.85
C GLY A 128 5.97 8.88 -7.15
N GLU A 129 7.26 9.06 -6.89
CA GLU A 129 8.28 8.02 -7.04
C GLU A 129 9.30 8.14 -5.91
N VAL A 130 9.71 6.99 -5.38
CA VAL A 130 10.83 6.87 -4.45
C VAL A 130 11.85 5.87 -4.97
N LEU A 131 13.13 6.16 -4.72
CA LEU A 131 14.25 5.27 -5.06
C LEU A 131 15.19 5.13 -3.87
N LEU A 132 15.79 3.95 -3.75
CA LEU A 132 16.88 3.68 -2.82
C LEU A 132 18.17 3.45 -3.61
N TRP A 133 19.20 4.24 -3.32
CA TRP A 133 20.48 4.23 -4.03
C TRP A 133 21.61 3.83 -3.10
N ASP A 134 22.41 2.83 -3.45
CA ASP A 134 23.49 2.29 -2.60
C ASP A 134 24.85 2.99 -2.78
N GLY A 135 24.89 4.09 -3.54
CA GLY A 135 26.14 4.75 -3.94
C GLY A 135 26.65 4.34 -5.32
N SER A 136 26.13 3.25 -5.90
CA SER A 136 26.54 2.69 -7.19
C SER A 136 25.36 2.48 -8.14
N SER A 137 24.23 1.99 -7.64
CA SER A 137 23.03 1.66 -8.40
C SER A 137 21.75 1.83 -7.57
N TYR A 138 20.61 1.86 -8.25
CA TYR A 138 19.32 1.80 -7.56
C TYR A 138 18.99 0.35 -7.19
N GLU A 139 18.78 0.13 -5.91
CA GLU A 139 18.44 -1.15 -5.30
C GLU A 139 16.96 -1.48 -5.45
N THR A 140 16.11 -0.47 -5.29
CA THR A 140 14.67 -0.59 -5.44
C THR A 140 14.08 0.77 -5.82
N SER A 141 12.93 0.74 -6.47
CA SER A 141 12.08 1.92 -6.66
C SER A 141 10.62 1.55 -6.52
N PHE A 142 9.82 2.53 -6.15
CA PHE A 142 8.37 2.41 -6.18
C PHE A 142 7.76 3.67 -6.78
N PHE A 143 6.84 3.47 -7.73
CA PHE A 143 6.10 4.52 -8.39
C PHE A 143 4.61 4.28 -8.19
N TRP A 144 3.89 5.30 -7.74
CA TRP A 144 2.44 5.30 -7.64
C TRP A 144 1.86 6.43 -8.49
N ASN A 145 0.70 6.15 -9.10
CA ASN A 145 -0.05 7.07 -9.94
C ASN A 145 -1.49 7.28 -9.45
N SER A 146 -1.76 6.89 -8.21
CA SER A 146 -3.01 7.09 -7.52
C SER A 146 -2.80 7.15 -6.02
N ASP A 147 -3.76 7.78 -5.34
CA ASP A 147 -3.80 7.85 -3.89
C ASP A 147 -4.29 6.51 -3.31
N ALA A 148 -3.54 5.94 -2.37
CA ALA A 148 -3.95 4.75 -1.61
C ALA A 148 -5.13 5.03 -0.66
N GLY A 149 -5.35 6.31 -0.32
CA GLY A 149 -6.35 6.79 0.62
C GLY A 149 -5.69 7.55 1.78
N GLY A 150 -6.43 8.47 2.41
CA GLY A 150 -5.92 9.25 3.55
C GLY A 150 -5.60 8.35 4.74
N GLY A 151 -4.33 8.30 5.12
CA GLY A 151 -3.82 7.39 6.16
C GLY A 151 -3.65 5.95 5.71
N VAL A 152 -3.72 5.68 4.41
CA VAL A 152 -3.50 4.35 3.83
C VAL A 152 -2.18 4.34 3.07
N SER A 153 -1.31 3.39 3.36
CA SER A 153 -0.05 3.19 2.65
C SER A 153 -0.22 2.33 1.41
N TRP A 154 0.73 2.43 0.48
CA TRP A 154 1.00 1.38 -0.48
C TRP A 154 1.88 0.33 0.16
N GLU A 155 1.49 -0.94 0.09
CA GLU A 155 2.18 -2.07 0.69
C GLU A 155 2.55 -3.08 -0.39
N ARG A 156 3.74 -3.65 -0.29
CA ARG A 156 4.20 -4.73 -1.17
C ARG A 156 3.50 -6.03 -0.78
N ILE A 157 3.06 -6.80 -1.78
CA ILE A 157 2.23 -8.01 -1.60
C ILE A 157 3.06 -9.29 -1.44
N ASP A 158 4.24 -9.32 -2.03
CA ASP A 158 5.22 -10.38 -1.87
C ASP A 158 6.59 -9.72 -1.66
N LEU A 159 7.03 -9.67 -0.42
CA LEU A 159 8.33 -9.15 0.00
C LEU A 159 9.50 -9.81 -0.74
N ASP A 160 9.39 -11.08 -1.15
CA ASP A 160 10.41 -11.80 -1.91
C ASP A 160 10.14 -11.80 -3.43
N GLY A 161 8.97 -11.28 -3.83
CA GLY A 161 8.52 -11.15 -5.20
C GLY A 161 9.24 -10.04 -5.97
N PRO A 162 9.00 -9.94 -7.30
CA PRO A 162 9.68 -8.97 -8.15
C PRO A 162 9.24 -7.53 -7.85
N ASP A 163 10.09 -6.56 -8.23
CA ASP A 163 9.79 -5.12 -8.16
C ASP A 163 8.95 -4.71 -9.38
N GLU A 164 7.67 -5.08 -9.35
CA GLU A 164 6.69 -4.74 -10.40
C GLU A 164 5.44 -4.07 -9.81
N PRO A 165 4.74 -3.20 -10.56
CA PRO A 165 3.54 -2.51 -10.07
C PRO A 165 2.42 -3.45 -9.58
N THR A 166 2.37 -4.67 -10.11
CA THR A 166 1.41 -5.70 -9.71
C THR A 166 1.74 -6.34 -8.36
N ASN A 167 2.90 -6.03 -7.77
CA ASN A 167 3.31 -6.49 -6.45
C ASN A 167 3.06 -5.42 -5.37
N TRP A 168 2.18 -4.45 -5.65
CA TRP A 168 1.82 -3.38 -4.72
C TRP A 168 0.30 -3.24 -4.61
N TRP A 169 -0.14 -2.95 -3.40
CA TRP A 169 -1.55 -2.86 -3.02
C TRP A 169 -1.75 -1.84 -1.90
N PRO A 170 -2.83 -1.05 -1.85
CA PRO A 170 -3.15 -0.26 -0.67
C PRO A 170 -3.27 -1.17 0.55
N CYS A 171 -2.69 -0.77 1.69
CA CYS A 171 -2.68 -1.57 2.89
C CYS A 171 -4.12 -1.97 3.27
N PRO A 172 -4.42 -3.28 3.32
CA PRO A 172 -5.76 -3.77 3.59
C PRO A 172 -6.07 -3.85 5.09
N ASP A 173 -5.09 -3.58 5.96
CA ASP A 173 -5.31 -3.53 7.40
C ASP A 173 -6.30 -2.40 7.76
N PRO A 174 -7.26 -2.63 8.68
CA PRO A 174 -8.17 -1.58 9.13
C PRO A 174 -7.49 -0.33 9.71
N ARG A 175 -6.21 -0.43 10.12
CA ARG A 175 -5.39 0.72 10.55
C ARG A 175 -4.89 1.58 9.38
N GLY A 176 -4.92 1.06 8.16
CA GLY A 176 -4.42 1.70 6.94
C GLY A 176 -2.91 1.57 6.72
N THR A 177 -2.16 1.08 7.71
CA THR A 177 -0.70 0.95 7.63
C THR A 177 -0.18 -0.15 8.55
N THR A 178 1.03 -0.64 8.29
CA THR A 178 1.64 -1.80 8.96
C THR A 178 3.15 -1.66 9.20
N PRO A 179 3.66 -0.52 9.71
CA PRO A 179 5.09 -0.36 9.89
C PRO A 179 5.66 -1.42 10.84
N GLY A 180 6.76 -2.05 10.41
CA GLY A 180 7.53 -3.09 11.05
C GLY A 180 6.92 -4.48 10.94
N TRP A 181 5.81 -4.63 10.22
CA TRP A 181 5.05 -5.86 10.17
C TRP A 181 5.17 -6.47 8.77
N GLY A 182 5.88 -7.59 8.67
CA GLY A 182 5.90 -8.35 7.42
C GLY A 182 4.63 -9.18 7.20
N GLU A 183 4.34 -9.43 5.91
CA GLU A 183 3.47 -10.43 5.22
C GLU A 183 2.80 -11.54 6.06
N SER A 184 3.47 -12.04 7.11
CA SER A 184 3.05 -13.17 7.94
C SER A 184 1.71 -13.01 8.67
N HIS A 185 1.05 -11.85 8.56
CA HIS A 185 -0.25 -11.60 9.16
C HIS A 185 -1.37 -11.23 8.17
N HIS A 186 -1.06 -10.97 6.90
CA HIS A 186 -2.08 -10.64 5.90
C HIS A 186 -2.29 -11.82 4.97
N ASP A 187 -3.31 -12.62 5.29
CA ASP A 187 -3.89 -13.51 4.30
C ASP A 187 -4.52 -12.59 3.23
N TYR A 188 -3.85 -12.42 2.08
CA TYR A 188 -4.40 -11.83 0.84
C TYR A 188 -5.51 -12.73 0.28
N SER A 189 -6.43 -13.13 1.15
CA SER A 189 -7.55 -14.01 0.89
C SER A 189 -8.57 -13.28 0.00
N PRO A 190 -9.40 -14.03 -0.73
CA PRO A 190 -10.43 -13.51 -1.64
C PRO A 190 -11.44 -12.51 -1.05
N GLU A 191 -11.42 -12.24 0.26
CA GLU A 191 -12.26 -11.24 0.93
C GLU A 191 -11.68 -9.80 0.91
N MET A 192 -10.45 -9.61 0.40
CA MET A 192 -9.65 -8.38 0.58
C MET A 192 -9.96 -7.23 -0.39
N PHE A 193 -10.89 -7.39 -1.35
CA PHE A 193 -11.30 -6.22 -2.14
C PHE A 193 -12.22 -5.31 -1.29
N VAL A 194 -11.93 -4.03 -1.26
CA VAL A 194 -12.69 -3.04 -0.47
C VAL A 194 -13.76 -2.44 -1.36
N ILE A 195 -14.98 -2.29 -0.81
CA ILE A 195 -16.03 -1.45 -1.37
C ILE A 195 -16.53 -0.55 -0.25
N GLU A 196 -16.42 0.75 -0.44
CA GLU A 196 -16.91 1.78 0.49
C GLU A 196 -17.96 2.62 -0.21
N ILE A 197 -19.01 3.04 0.52
CA ILE A 197 -20.11 3.83 -0.02
C ILE A 197 -20.37 5.01 0.90
N LEU A 198 -20.19 6.22 0.38
CA LEU A 198 -20.38 7.43 1.16
C LEU A 198 -21.09 8.53 0.34
N PRO A 199 -22.19 9.11 0.85
CA PRO A 199 -22.99 8.63 1.98
C PRO A 199 -23.79 7.34 1.63
N GLU A 200 -24.00 6.45 2.60
CA GLU A 200 -24.85 5.24 2.41
C GLU A 200 -26.34 5.57 2.20
N VAL A 201 -26.76 6.78 2.59
CA VAL A 201 -28.12 7.29 2.44
C VAL A 201 -28.07 8.67 1.80
N PHE A 202 -28.81 8.88 0.71
CA PHE A 202 -28.84 10.15 -0.03
C PHE A 202 -30.19 10.39 -0.71
N VAL A 203 -30.47 11.65 -1.06
CA VAL A 203 -31.69 12.03 -1.82
C VAL A 203 -31.45 11.92 -3.32
N GLY A 204 -31.96 10.86 -3.95
CA GLY A 204 -31.76 10.61 -5.38
C GLY A 204 -32.20 11.79 -6.28
N GLY A 205 -31.37 12.11 -7.27
CA GLY A 205 -31.58 13.21 -8.22
C GLY A 205 -31.23 14.61 -7.70
N GLU A 206 -31.11 14.80 -6.38
CA GLU A 206 -30.63 16.05 -5.76
C GLU A 206 -29.20 15.89 -5.22
N GLU A 207 -28.89 14.69 -4.70
CA GLU A 207 -27.61 14.28 -4.14
C GLU A 207 -27.08 13.03 -4.88
N SER A 208 -25.83 12.68 -4.61
CA SER A 208 -25.18 11.45 -5.06
C SER A 208 -24.52 10.72 -3.91
N THR A 209 -24.29 9.42 -4.11
CA THR A 209 -23.36 8.62 -3.33
C THR A 209 -22.13 8.30 -4.17
N THR A 210 -20.97 8.17 -3.52
CA THR A 210 -19.74 7.71 -4.14
C THR A 210 -19.47 6.28 -3.71
N ILE A 211 -19.37 5.37 -4.69
CA ILE A 211 -18.93 3.99 -4.50
C ILE A 211 -17.43 3.96 -4.80
N ARG A 212 -16.62 3.76 -3.76
CA ARG A 212 -15.17 3.59 -3.88
C ARG A 212 -14.82 2.11 -3.82
N TYR A 213 -13.80 1.72 -4.57
CA TYR A 213 -13.31 0.35 -4.56
C TYR A 213 -11.78 0.28 -4.53
N GLN A 214 -11.28 -0.80 -3.93
CA GLN A 214 -9.89 -1.24 -4.02
C GLN A 214 -9.88 -2.73 -4.40
N LEU A 215 -9.24 -3.09 -5.52
CA LEU A 215 -9.26 -4.41 -6.16
C LEU A 215 -7.88 -5.04 -6.36
N PRO A 216 -7.52 -6.13 -5.65
CA PRO A 216 -6.20 -6.76 -5.73
C PRO A 216 -5.64 -6.83 -7.17
N PRO A 217 -4.31 -6.83 -7.39
CA PRO A 217 -3.76 -6.76 -8.73
C PRO A 217 -4.33 -7.83 -9.67
N ASN A 218 -4.53 -7.47 -10.94
CA ASN A 218 -5.13 -8.32 -11.97
C ASN A 218 -6.58 -8.78 -11.67
N THR A 219 -7.32 -8.06 -10.81
CA THR A 219 -8.71 -8.37 -10.47
C THR A 219 -9.68 -7.49 -11.26
N GLU A 220 -10.73 -8.11 -11.79
CA GLU A 220 -11.84 -7.43 -12.44
C GLU A 220 -13.02 -7.31 -11.48
N LEU A 221 -13.64 -6.13 -11.40
CA LEU A 221 -14.83 -5.88 -10.58
C LEU A 221 -16.10 -5.83 -11.44
N THR A 222 -17.17 -6.44 -10.92
CA THR A 222 -18.54 -6.26 -11.40
C THR A 222 -19.40 -5.74 -10.25
N LEU A 223 -20.13 -4.65 -10.50
CA LEU A 223 -21.06 -4.06 -9.54
C LEU A 223 -22.48 -4.08 -10.10
N LYS A 224 -23.41 -4.61 -9.32
CA LYS A 224 -24.84 -4.68 -9.67
C LYS A 224 -25.70 -4.23 -8.50
N LEU A 225 -26.73 -3.46 -8.79
CA LEU A 225 -27.69 -2.99 -7.80
C LEU A 225 -29.01 -3.76 -7.93
N TYR A 226 -29.51 -4.27 -6.81
CA TYR A 226 -30.79 -4.98 -6.73
C TYR A 226 -31.73 -4.26 -5.76
N ASP A 227 -33.03 -4.38 -5.97
CA ASP A 227 -34.01 -4.05 -4.93
C ASP A 227 -34.17 -5.19 -3.90
N ILE A 228 -34.94 -4.95 -2.84
CA ILE A 228 -35.18 -5.95 -1.78
C ILE A 228 -35.92 -7.21 -2.27
N GLU A 229 -36.56 -7.16 -3.45
CA GLU A 229 -37.16 -8.32 -4.10
C GLU A 229 -36.17 -9.08 -5.00
N GLY A 230 -34.90 -8.65 -5.06
CA GLY A 230 -33.84 -9.28 -5.83
C GLY A 230 -33.89 -8.96 -7.34
N ARG A 231 -34.63 -7.94 -7.77
CA ARG A 231 -34.67 -7.53 -9.17
C ARG A 231 -33.49 -6.61 -9.47
N LEU A 232 -32.76 -6.90 -10.54
CA LEU A 232 -31.67 -6.04 -11.02
C LEU A 232 -32.21 -4.68 -11.44
N ARG A 233 -31.63 -3.61 -10.89
CA ARG A 233 -31.99 -2.21 -11.16
C ARG A 233 -30.88 -1.45 -11.87
N LYS A 234 -29.63 -1.81 -11.64
CA LYS A 234 -28.48 -1.14 -12.26
C LYS A 234 -27.30 -2.08 -12.43
N THR A 235 -26.57 -1.92 -13.52
CA THR A 235 -25.21 -2.44 -13.70
C THR A 235 -24.26 -1.26 -13.84
N PHE A 236 -23.24 -1.17 -12.99
CA PHE A 236 -22.29 -0.07 -13.08
C PHE A 236 -21.19 -0.39 -14.10
N GLU A 237 -20.89 0.57 -14.98
CA GLU A 237 -19.79 0.46 -15.92
C GLU A 237 -18.47 0.89 -15.26
N ILE A 238 -17.46 0.03 -15.32
CA ILE A 238 -16.12 0.31 -14.81
C ILE A 238 -15.20 0.53 -16.01
N THR A 239 -15.00 1.81 -16.36
CA THR A 239 -14.34 2.23 -17.61
C THR A 239 -12.84 1.93 -17.64
N ALA A 240 -12.21 1.83 -16.47
CA ALA A 240 -10.82 1.43 -16.33
C ALA A 240 -10.68 0.48 -15.14
N GLN A 241 -10.21 -0.75 -15.40
CA GLN A 241 -9.86 -1.71 -14.36
C GLN A 241 -8.58 -1.24 -13.67
N LYS A 242 -8.74 -0.28 -12.77
CA LYS A 242 -7.71 0.22 -11.87
C LYS A 242 -7.79 -0.55 -10.56
N GLN A 243 -6.66 -0.61 -9.87
CA GLN A 243 -6.58 -1.10 -8.51
C GLN A 243 -7.47 -0.27 -7.57
N ILE A 244 -7.50 1.05 -7.75
CA ILE A 244 -8.35 1.96 -6.99
C ILE A 244 -9.25 2.74 -7.96
N GLY A 245 -10.51 2.90 -7.60
CA GLY A 245 -11.42 3.74 -8.36
C GLY A 245 -12.66 4.15 -7.59
N GLU A 246 -13.38 5.08 -8.15
CA GLU A 246 -14.63 5.58 -7.60
C GLU A 246 -15.67 5.82 -8.70
N LEU A 247 -16.93 5.68 -8.32
CA LEU A 247 -18.09 5.88 -9.18
C LEU A 247 -19.11 6.73 -8.42
N GLU A 248 -19.51 7.86 -9.00
CA GLU A 248 -20.63 8.63 -8.48
C GLU A 248 -21.96 8.07 -9.00
N TRP A 249 -22.95 8.01 -8.12
CA TRP A 249 -24.29 7.56 -8.46
C TRP A 249 -25.37 8.40 -7.80
N ASN A 250 -26.28 8.92 -8.62
CA ASN A 250 -27.36 9.83 -8.22
C ASN A 250 -28.72 9.12 -8.03
N GLY A 251 -28.77 7.79 -8.02
CA GLY A 251 -30.01 7.04 -7.83
C GLY A 251 -30.71 6.59 -9.12
N GLU A 252 -30.10 6.75 -10.30
CA GLU A 252 -30.69 6.33 -11.58
C GLU A 252 -30.43 4.86 -11.96
N ASP A 253 -31.38 4.23 -12.63
CA ASP A 253 -31.25 2.91 -13.25
C ASP A 253 -30.43 2.93 -14.55
N ASP A 254 -30.35 1.79 -15.27
CA ASP A 254 -29.61 1.68 -16.54
C ASP A 254 -30.24 2.48 -17.69
N ASN A 255 -31.48 2.95 -17.55
CA ASN A 255 -32.18 3.78 -18.55
C ASN A 255 -32.15 5.27 -18.19
N GLY A 256 -31.43 5.68 -17.14
CA GLY A 256 -31.39 7.06 -16.64
C GLY A 256 -32.66 7.47 -15.89
N GLN A 257 -33.49 6.52 -15.43
CA GLN A 257 -34.68 6.83 -14.64
C GLN A 257 -34.37 6.74 -13.14
N LEU A 258 -34.79 7.75 -12.39
CA LEU A 258 -34.64 7.75 -10.93
C LEU A 258 -35.39 6.57 -10.30
N LEU A 259 -34.66 5.83 -9.48
CA LEU A 259 -35.22 4.76 -8.68
C LEU A 259 -36.11 5.31 -7.56
N PRO A 260 -37.21 4.62 -7.22
CA PRO A 260 -38.03 5.02 -6.08
C PRO A 260 -37.22 5.02 -4.78
N GLY A 261 -37.49 5.97 -3.88
CA GLY A 261 -36.88 5.92 -2.55
C GLY A 261 -37.22 4.63 -1.81
N GLY A 262 -36.20 4.03 -1.21
CA GLY A 262 -36.20 2.68 -0.66
C GLY A 262 -34.78 2.16 -0.40
N VAL A 263 -34.70 0.93 0.09
CA VAL A 263 -33.44 0.23 0.34
C VAL A 263 -33.07 -0.62 -0.88
N TYR A 264 -31.79 -0.60 -1.23
CA TYR A 264 -31.20 -1.34 -2.33
C TYR A 264 -29.97 -2.11 -1.85
N ILE A 265 -29.66 -3.18 -2.57
CA ILE A 265 -28.53 -4.05 -2.31
C ILE A 265 -27.52 -3.88 -3.44
N LEU A 266 -26.34 -3.34 -3.13
CA LEU A 266 -25.19 -3.38 -4.02
C LEU A 266 -24.50 -4.74 -3.83
N TYR A 267 -24.43 -5.50 -4.92
CA TYR A 267 -23.71 -6.75 -4.98
C TYR A 267 -22.45 -6.56 -5.85
N ALA A 268 -21.31 -6.73 -5.23
CA ALA A 268 -20.00 -6.63 -5.84
C ALA A 268 -19.41 -8.03 -5.99
N THR A 269 -18.88 -8.36 -7.17
CA THR A 269 -18.18 -9.61 -7.43
C THR A 269 -16.87 -9.34 -8.13
N THR A 270 -15.83 -10.06 -7.74
CA THR A 270 -14.52 -10.01 -8.39
C THR A 270 -14.19 -11.30 -9.14
N SER A 271 -13.39 -11.18 -10.19
CA SER A 271 -12.86 -12.30 -10.96
C SER A 271 -11.45 -12.01 -11.49
N GLY A 272 -10.78 -13.01 -12.07
CA GLY A 272 -9.43 -12.87 -12.61
C GLY A 272 -8.38 -13.27 -11.58
N GLY A 273 -7.50 -12.34 -11.20
CA GLY A 273 -6.43 -12.54 -10.22
C GLY A 273 -6.97 -12.98 -8.86
N HIS A 274 -8.13 -12.45 -8.45
CA HIS A 274 -8.82 -12.84 -7.23
C HIS A 274 -10.33 -12.94 -7.49
N SER A 275 -11.01 -13.86 -6.80
CA SER A 275 -12.46 -14.04 -6.91
C SER A 275 -13.13 -14.01 -5.55
N GLY A 276 -14.11 -13.14 -5.36
CA GLY A 276 -14.90 -13.01 -4.15
C GLY A 276 -16.18 -12.20 -4.40
N ASP A 277 -16.99 -12.03 -3.36
CA ASP A 277 -18.19 -11.22 -3.43
C ASP A 277 -18.45 -10.43 -2.12
N LYS A 278 -19.14 -9.29 -2.25
CA LYS A 278 -19.57 -8.43 -1.15
C LYS A 278 -20.98 -7.91 -1.40
N THR A 279 -21.75 -7.82 -0.32
CA THR A 279 -23.13 -7.29 -0.33
C THR A 279 -23.22 -6.10 0.60
N ILE A 280 -23.59 -4.93 0.07
CA ILE A 280 -23.70 -3.67 0.83
C ILE A 280 -25.10 -3.09 0.65
N THR A 281 -25.62 -2.49 1.71
CA THR A 281 -26.94 -1.82 1.69
C THR A 281 -26.76 -0.34 1.36
N ILE A 282 -27.56 0.18 0.44
CA ILE A 282 -27.64 1.61 0.11
C ILE A 282 -29.11 2.03 0.20
N ALA A 283 -29.40 3.22 0.73
CA ALA A 283 -30.76 3.75 0.76
C ALA A 283 -30.91 5.04 -0.05
N ILE A 284 -31.94 5.08 -0.90
CA ILE A 284 -32.39 6.32 -1.54
C ILE A 284 -33.51 6.90 -0.67
N ALA A 285 -33.25 8.05 -0.05
CA ALA A 285 -34.23 8.76 0.73
C ALA A 285 -35.28 9.45 -0.17
N LYS A 286 -36.52 9.53 0.32
CA LYS A 286 -37.51 10.46 -0.23
C LYS A 286 -37.46 11.73 0.60
N ARG A 287 -37.54 12.88 -0.07
CA ARG A 287 -37.79 14.15 0.59
C ARG A 287 -39.14 14.09 1.31
N PHE A 288 -39.14 14.39 2.61
CA PHE A 288 -40.35 14.57 3.40
C PHE A 288 -40.85 16.02 3.29
#